data_AF-A0A1T4Z8F5-F1
#
_entry.id   AF-A0A1T4Z8F5-F1
#
_cell.length_a   1.000
_cell.length_b   1.000
_cell.length_c   1.000
_cell.angle_alpha   90.00
_cell.angle_beta   90.00
_cell.angle_gamma   90.00
#
_symmetry.space_group_name_H-M   'P 1'
#
loop_
_entity.id
_entity.type
_entity.pdbx_description
1 polymer ?
#
loop_
_entity_poly.entity_id
_entity_poly.type
_entity_poly.pdbx_seq_one_letter_code
_entity_poly.pdbx_strand_id
1 'polypeptide(L)' 'MTSAIDQLERWVTHGGTCRLEETDAAGAEVVLCRCDGGEEVERFRTSDAAVIAWVRRRAD' A
#
# COMPACT_ATOMS: atom_id res chain seq x y z
N MET A 1 17.86 1.68 -6.94
CA MET A 1 16.70 0.81 -6.64
C MET A 1 15.77 1.61 -5.76
N THR A 2 14.59 1.95 -6.24
CA THR A 2 13.61 2.74 -5.48
C THR A 2 12.88 1.81 -4.52
N SER A 3 12.90 2.12 -3.22
CA SER A 3 12.26 1.30 -2.18
C SER A 3 10.74 1.20 -2.38
N ALA A 4 10.10 0.15 -1.86
CA ALA A 4 8.66 -0.02 -1.92
C ALA A 4 7.90 1.20 -1.36
N ILE A 5 8.42 1.83 -0.30
CA ILE A 5 7.85 3.05 0.29
C ILE A 5 7.86 4.22 -0.71
N ASP A 6 8.92 4.41 -1.49
CA ASP A 6 9.00 5.51 -2.47
C ASP A 6 7.96 5.33 -3.58
N GLN A 7 7.71 4.08 -4.00
CA GLN A 7 6.65 3.77 -4.96
C GLN A 7 5.27 4.08 -4.39
N LEU A 8 5.02 3.70 -3.14
CA LEU A 8 3.77 4.03 -2.45
C LEU A 8 3.59 5.53 -2.23
N GLU A 9 4.65 6.26 -1.90
CA GLU A 9 4.63 7.71 -1.77
C GLU A 9 4.28 8.38 -3.08
N ARG A 10 4.91 7.94 -4.18
CA ARG A 10 4.55 8.42 -5.52
C ARG A 10 3.09 8.11 -5.83
N TRP A 11 2.62 6.89 -5.58
CA TRP A 11 1.23 6.52 -5.82
C TRP A 11 0.25 7.48 -5.13
N VAL A 12 0.45 7.71 -3.83
CA VAL A 12 -0.40 8.63 -3.05
C VAL A 12 -0.26 10.07 -3.52
N THR A 13 0.93 10.49 -3.93
CA THR A 13 1.15 11.84 -4.50
C THR A 13 0.38 12.05 -5.81
N HIS A 14 0.16 11.00 -6.60
CA HIS A 14 -0.65 11.05 -7.82
C HIS A 14 -2.15 10.88 -7.55
N GLY A 15 -2.57 10.91 -6.28
CA GLY A 15 -3.98 10.78 -5.86
C GLY A 15 -4.44 9.36 -5.60
N GLY A 16 -3.59 8.35 -5.82
CA GLY A 16 -3.92 6.97 -5.49
C GLY A 16 -4.08 6.76 -3.98
N THR A 17 -4.88 5.79 -3.57
CA THR A 17 -4.98 5.37 -2.17
C THR A 17 -4.40 3.98 -2.00
N CYS A 18 -4.06 3.63 -0.77
CA CYS A 18 -3.53 2.31 -0.43
C CYS A 18 -4.17 1.81 0.87
N ARG A 19 -4.46 0.51 0.93
CA ARG A 19 -5.01 -0.15 2.13
C ARG A 19 -4.36 -1.51 2.36
N LEU A 20 -4.49 -2.01 3.59
CA LEU A 20 -4.11 -3.37 3.92
C LEU A 20 -5.38 -4.24 3.96
N GLU A 21 -5.39 -5.36 3.24
CA GLU A 21 -6.52 -6.28 3.23
C GLU A 21 -6.29 -7.49 4.14
N GLU A 22 -5.13 -8.13 4.03
CA GLU A 22 -4.79 -9.32 4.82
C GLU A 22 -3.48 -9.07 5.55
N THR A 23 -3.46 -9.27 6.87
CA THR A 23 -2.24 -9.26 7.68
C THR A 23 -2.18 -10.56 8.48
N ASP A 24 -1.16 -11.37 8.21
CA ASP A 24 -0.90 -12.64 8.88
C ASP A 24 0.58 -12.74 9.31
N ALA A 25 0.95 -13.84 9.96
CA ALA A 25 2.31 -14.02 10.49
C ALA A 25 3.41 -14.01 9.41
N ALA A 26 3.06 -14.30 8.14
CA ALA A 26 3.98 -14.27 7.02
C ALA A 26 4.02 -12.92 6.29
N GLY A 27 3.18 -11.95 6.65
CA GLY A 27 3.22 -10.59 6.08
C GLY A 27 1.85 -9.96 5.88
N ALA A 28 1.80 -8.95 5.02
CA ALA A 28 0.57 -8.25 4.69
C ALA A 28 0.40 -8.06 3.18
N GLU A 29 -0.85 -7.97 2.74
CA GLU A 29 -1.21 -7.55 1.40
C GLU A 29 -1.53 -6.06 1.36
N VAL A 30 -0.80 -5.35 0.50
CA VAL A 30 -1.01 -3.94 0.18
C VAL A 30 -1.80 -3.87 -1.11
N VAL A 31 -2.93 -3.19 -1.07
CA VAL A 31 -3.78 -2.94 -2.24
C VAL A 31 -3.68 -1.46 -2.60
N LEU A 32 -3.38 -1.18 -3.87
CA LEU A 32 -3.35 0.14 -4.48
C LEU A 32 -4.68 0.39 -5.19
N CYS A 33 -5.36 1.44 -4.80
CA CYS A 33 -6.67 1.82 -5.32
C CYS A 33 -6.58 3.15 -6.09
N ARG A 34 -7.38 3.29 -7.16
CA ARG A 34 -7.51 4.57 -7.89
C ARG A 34 -8.21 5.63 -7.06
N CYS A 35 -7.89 6.88 -7.36
CA CYS A 35 -8.55 8.08 -6.82
C CYS A 35 -10.06 8.11 -7.08
N ASP A 36 -10.53 7.58 -8.21
CA ASP A 36 -11.88 7.87 -8.71
C ASP A 36 -12.97 6.88 -8.26
N GLY A 37 -12.68 5.97 -7.33
CA GLY A 37 -13.70 5.02 -6.87
C GLY A 37 -13.23 3.86 -6.01
N GLY A 38 -11.96 3.84 -5.58
CA GLY A 38 -11.46 2.75 -4.74
C GLY A 38 -11.20 1.43 -5.49
N GLU A 39 -11.31 1.42 -6.82
CA GLU A 39 -11.01 0.24 -7.64
C GLU A 39 -9.54 -0.17 -7.45
N GLU A 40 -9.34 -1.45 -7.13
CA GLU A 40 -8.02 -2.08 -7.04
C GLU A 40 -7.32 -2.04 -8.40
N VAL A 41 -6.13 -1.43 -8.43
CA VAL A 41 -5.25 -1.37 -9.59
C VAL A 41 -4.19 -2.46 -9.50
N GLU A 42 -3.59 -2.57 -8.33
CA GLU A 42 -2.49 -3.47 -8.08
C GLU A 42 -2.54 -3.93 -6.63
N ARG A 43 -2.16 -5.20 -6.42
CA ARG A 43 -1.95 -5.76 -5.09
C ARG A 43 -0.59 -6.41 -5.04
N PHE A 44 0.09 -6.25 -3.92
CA PHE A 44 1.33 -6.98 -3.68
C PHE A 44 1.45 -7.38 -2.21
N ARG A 45 2.15 -8.49 -1.98
CA ARG A 45 2.42 -9.00 -0.64
C ARG A 45 3.79 -8.53 -0.17
N THR A 46 3.87 -8.10 1.09
CA THR A 46 5.11 -7.67 1.73
C THR A 46 5.18 -8.16 3.17
N SER A 47 6.35 -8.60 3.60
CA SER A 47 6.64 -8.89 5.01
C SER A 47 7.44 -7.75 5.68
N ASP A 48 7.67 -6.65 4.96
CA ASP A 48 8.43 -5.51 5.46
C ASP A 48 7.58 -4.67 6.43
N ALA A 49 7.95 -4.70 7.70
CA ALA A 49 7.26 -3.98 8.76
C ALA A 49 7.21 -2.46 8.52
N ALA A 50 8.20 -1.87 7.84
CA ALA A 50 8.21 -0.45 7.53
C ALA A 50 7.13 -0.09 6.50
N VAL A 51 6.95 -0.93 5.48
CA VAL A 51 5.89 -0.77 4.48
C VAL A 51 4.51 -0.91 5.13
N ILE A 52 4.33 -1.96 5.95
CA ILE A 52 3.05 -2.21 6.65
C ILE A 52 2.69 -1.02 7.55
N ALA A 53 3.64 -0.54 8.36
CA ALA A 53 3.42 0.60 9.22
C ALA A 53 3.14 1.89 8.44
N TRP A 54 3.78 2.06 7.28
CA TRP A 54 3.54 3.21 6.41
C TRP A 54 2.12 3.20 5.84
N VAL A 55 1.65 2.06 5.31
CA VAL A 55 0.28 1.95 4.75
C VAL A 55 -0.76 2.14 5.84
N ARG A 56 -0.57 1.55 7.03
CA ARG A 56 -1.48 1.75 8.18
C ARG A 56 -1.65 3.21 8.56
N ARG A 57 -0.60 4.02 8.51
CA ARG A 57 -0.67 5.46 8.85
C ARG A 57 -1.44 6.31 7.82
N ARG A 58 -1.75 5.77 6.64
CA ARG A 58 -2.44 6.49 5.55
C ARG A 58 -3.78 5.90 5.15
N ALA A 59 -4.10 4.70 5.63
CA ALA A 59 -5.39 4.06 5.44
C ALA A 59 -6.43 4.45 6.52
N ASP A 60 -6.03 5.28 7.49
CA ASP A 60 -6.88 5.93 8.51
C ASP A 60 -7.35 7.31 8.00
#